data_AF-A0AA43Q368-F1
#
_entry.id   AF-A0AA43Q368-F1
#
_cell.length_a   1.000
_cell.length_b   1.000
_cell.length_c   1.000
_cell.angle_alpha   90.00
_cell.angle_beta   90.00
_cell.angle_gamma   90.00
#
_symmetry.space_group_name_H-M   'P 1'
#
loop_
_entity.id
_entity.type
_entity.pdbx_description
1 polymer ?
#
loop_
_entity_poly.entity_id
_entity_poly.type
_entity_poly.pdbx_seq_one_letter_code
_entity_poly.pdbx_strand_id
1 'polypeptide(L)'
;MKLNLICLSVALAFFSGTTLATEYIYRDLMANTLPSAGCDVESQAIATASKAYNIKRYSKTFCQSQGYGWHVEKVKDEGKAACTPCAGANQGKSQCHLEDMVVTCKRIKPGSVGMLPGKS
;
A
#
# COMPACT_ATOMS: atom_id res chain seq x y z
N MET A 1 33.65 6.92 -43.28
CA MET A 1 32.27 7.11 -42.75
C MET A 1 32.02 6.38 -41.43
N LYS A 2 32.48 5.13 -41.23
CA LYS A 2 32.28 4.38 -39.97
C LYS A 2 32.95 5.03 -38.74
N LEU A 3 34.14 5.61 -38.89
CA LEU A 3 34.87 6.24 -37.77
C LEU A 3 34.17 7.50 -37.24
N ASN A 4 33.64 8.34 -38.13
CA ASN A 4 32.89 9.55 -37.75
C ASN A 4 31.60 9.20 -36.99
N LEU A 5 30.96 8.09 -37.37
CA LEU A 5 29.76 7.61 -36.72
C LEU A 5 30.07 7.12 -35.30
N ILE A 6 31.20 6.42 -35.11
CA ILE A 6 31.68 5.99 -33.80
C ILE A 6 32.04 7.20 -32.91
N CYS A 7 32.78 8.18 -33.44
CA CYS A 7 33.10 9.41 -32.69
C CYS A 7 31.85 10.18 -32.28
N LEU A 8 30.84 10.26 -33.16
CA LEU A 8 29.58 10.93 -32.86
C LEU A 8 28.80 10.20 -31.76
N SER A 9 28.74 8.86 -31.80
CA SER A 9 28.11 8.05 -30.76
C SER A 9 28.80 8.20 -29.40
N VAL A 10 30.13 8.24 -29.39
CA VAL A 10 30.92 8.44 -28.16
C VAL A 10 30.67 9.85 -27.60
N ALA A 11 30.67 10.89 -28.44
CA ALA A 11 30.35 12.24 -28.00
C ALA A 11 28.94 12.34 -27.38
N LEU A 12 27.93 11.73 -28.02
CA LEU A 12 26.56 11.71 -27.50
C LEU A 12 26.44 10.99 -26.14
N ALA A 13 27.22 9.94 -25.90
CA ALA A 13 27.24 9.23 -24.62
C ALA A 13 27.88 10.05 -23.48
N PHE A 14 28.76 11.02 -23.79
CA PHE A 14 29.31 11.92 -22.78
C PHE A 14 28.35 13.06 -22.40
N PHE A 15 27.41 13.41 -23.29
CA PHE A 15 26.39 14.43 -23.02
C PHE A 15 25.07 13.85 -22.48
N SER A 16 24.94 12.53 -22.34
CA SER A 16 23.79 11.95 -21.63
C SER A 16 23.94 12.21 -20.14
N GLY A 17 23.12 13.14 -19.61
CA GLY A 17 23.04 13.42 -18.19
C GLY A 17 22.53 12.23 -17.37
N THR A 18 22.79 12.24 -16.06
CA THR A 18 22.29 11.22 -15.14
C THR A 18 20.79 11.39 -14.93
N THR A 19 19.99 10.39 -15.33
CA THR A 19 18.59 10.31 -14.89
C THR A 19 18.57 9.80 -13.45
N LEU A 20 18.10 10.62 -12.51
CA LEU A 20 17.91 10.18 -11.13
C LEU A 20 16.69 9.27 -11.07
N ALA A 21 16.90 8.00 -10.72
CA ALA A 21 15.81 7.07 -10.50
C ALA A 21 15.04 7.46 -9.24
N THR A 22 13.70 7.38 -9.30
CA THR A 22 12.86 7.56 -8.12
C THR A 22 13.18 6.47 -7.10
N GLU A 23 13.85 6.84 -6.03
CA GLU A 23 14.08 5.94 -4.89
C GLU A 23 12.80 5.83 -4.05
N TYR A 24 12.53 4.63 -3.56
CA TYR A 24 11.37 4.34 -2.72
C TYR A 24 11.80 3.77 -1.37
N ILE A 25 11.07 4.16 -0.33
CA ILE A 25 11.15 3.57 1.00
C ILE A 25 10.01 2.58 1.14
N TYR A 26 10.35 1.35 1.49
CA TYR A 26 9.42 0.26 1.73
C TYR A 26 9.44 -0.07 3.22
N ARG A 27 8.26 -0.30 3.81
CA ARG A 27 8.14 -0.83 5.16
C ARG A 27 7.01 -1.83 5.23
N ASP A 28 7.27 -2.94 5.91
CA ASP A 28 6.25 -3.87 6.32
C ASP A 28 5.67 -3.39 7.64
N LEU A 29 4.35 -3.22 7.65
CA LEU A 29 3.61 -2.68 8.79
C LEU A 29 2.42 -3.59 9.07
N MET A 30 2.15 -3.80 10.35
CA MET A 30 1.01 -4.58 10.82
C MET A 30 -0.22 -3.67 10.90
N ALA A 31 -1.31 -4.10 10.29
CA ALA A 31 -2.53 -3.33 10.12
C ALA A 31 -3.75 -4.13 10.53
N ASN A 32 -4.76 -3.43 11.05
CA ASN A 32 -6.08 -4.01 11.29
C ASN A 32 -7.08 -3.32 10.35
N THR A 33 -8.02 -4.07 9.79
CA THR A 33 -9.15 -3.47 9.07
C THR A 33 -10.19 -2.96 10.05
N LEU A 34 -11.10 -2.13 9.55
CA LEU A 34 -12.26 -1.74 10.35
C LEU A 34 -13.31 -2.87 10.35
N PRO A 35 -14.11 -2.98 11.43
CA PRO A 35 -15.28 -3.85 11.47
C PRO A 35 -16.26 -3.55 10.33
N SER A 36 -16.96 -4.59 9.86
CA SER A 36 -18.06 -4.43 8.93
C SER A 36 -19.13 -3.48 9.49
N ALA A 37 -19.67 -2.59 8.66
CA ALA A 37 -20.70 -1.65 9.09
C ALA A 37 -22.00 -2.36 9.54
N GLY A 38 -22.29 -3.53 8.96
CA GLY A 38 -23.44 -4.37 9.31
C GLY A 38 -23.06 -5.58 10.15
N CYS A 39 -24.05 -6.12 10.86
CA CYS A 39 -23.98 -7.38 11.56
C CYS A 39 -24.56 -8.48 10.68
N ASP A 40 -23.81 -9.57 10.50
CA ASP A 40 -24.24 -10.73 9.72
C ASP A 40 -23.95 -12.02 10.47
N VAL A 41 -24.44 -13.15 9.95
CA VAL A 41 -24.02 -14.46 10.46
C VAL A 41 -22.49 -14.52 10.38
N GLU A 42 -21.84 -15.04 11.43
CA GLU A 42 -20.38 -14.97 11.59
C GLU A 42 -19.61 -15.42 10.33
N SER A 43 -20.02 -16.51 9.70
CA SER A 43 -19.41 -17.00 8.46
C SER A 43 -19.50 -16.00 7.29
N GLN A 44 -20.63 -15.29 7.16
CA GLN A 44 -20.84 -14.26 6.15
C GLN A 44 -20.09 -12.96 6.48
N ALA A 45 -20.01 -12.63 7.78
CA ALA A 45 -19.26 -11.48 8.27
C ALA A 45 -17.75 -11.66 8.02
N ILE A 46 -17.20 -12.85 8.31
CA ILE A 46 -15.83 -13.24 7.96
C ILE A 46 -15.62 -13.17 6.46
N ALA A 47 -16.49 -13.80 5.66
CA ALA A 47 -16.37 -13.79 4.21
C ALA A 47 -16.41 -12.37 3.63
N THR A 48 -17.15 -11.45 4.27
CA THR A 48 -17.19 -10.04 3.87
C THR A 48 -15.92 -9.30 4.28
N ALA A 49 -15.40 -9.52 5.49
CA ALA A 49 -14.14 -8.93 5.93
C ALA A 49 -12.96 -9.34 5.02
N SER A 50 -12.92 -10.63 4.64
CA SER A 50 -11.90 -11.22 3.77
C SER A 50 -12.06 -10.90 2.27
N LYS A 51 -13.03 -10.06 1.88
CA LYS A 51 -13.13 -9.64 0.48
C LYS A 51 -11.87 -8.88 0.06
N ALA A 52 -11.28 -9.28 -1.07
CA ALA A 52 -10.11 -8.60 -1.64
C ALA A 52 -10.30 -7.08 -1.82
N TYR A 53 -11.54 -6.64 -2.09
CA TYR A 53 -11.88 -5.22 -2.13
C TYR A 53 -11.64 -4.51 -0.79
N ASN A 54 -12.07 -5.12 0.32
CA ASN A 54 -11.91 -4.57 1.66
C ASN A 54 -10.43 -4.56 2.07
N ILE A 55 -9.73 -5.68 1.87
CA ILE A 55 -8.28 -5.80 2.08
C ILE A 55 -7.53 -4.69 1.34
N LYS A 56 -7.83 -4.49 0.05
CA LYS A 56 -7.21 -3.43 -0.77
C LYS A 56 -7.57 -2.03 -0.32
N ARG A 57 -8.82 -1.79 0.09
CA ARG A 57 -9.28 -0.48 0.57
C ARG A 57 -8.59 -0.12 1.88
N TYR A 58 -8.65 -1.01 2.87
CA TYR A 58 -8.10 -0.76 4.20
C TYR A 58 -6.58 -0.71 4.21
N SER A 59 -5.88 -1.56 3.44
CA SER A 59 -4.43 -1.47 3.29
C SER A 59 -3.97 -0.12 2.73
N LYS A 60 -4.70 0.45 1.74
CA LYS A 60 -4.42 1.79 1.21
C LYS A 60 -4.64 2.87 2.26
N THR A 61 -5.80 2.86 2.92
CA THR A 61 -6.11 3.84 3.97
C THR A 61 -5.12 3.76 5.12
N PHE A 62 -4.68 2.54 5.48
CA PHE A 62 -3.66 2.33 6.49
C PHE A 62 -2.30 2.90 6.06
N CYS A 63 -1.77 2.54 4.88
CA CYS A 63 -0.50 3.12 4.40
C CYS A 63 -0.55 4.65 4.29
N GLN A 64 -1.71 5.20 3.92
CA GLN A 64 -1.94 6.64 3.89
C GLN A 64 -1.85 7.26 5.29
N SER A 65 -2.52 6.67 6.29
CA SER A 65 -2.48 7.18 7.67
C SER A 65 -1.09 7.09 8.30
N GLN A 66 -0.27 6.13 7.86
CA GLN A 66 1.13 5.99 8.26
C GLN A 66 2.10 6.94 7.51
N GLY A 67 1.59 7.82 6.64
CA GLY A 67 2.41 8.78 5.90
C GLY A 67 3.16 8.21 4.69
N TYR A 68 2.75 7.03 4.20
CA TYR A 68 3.27 6.45 2.95
C TYR A 68 2.44 6.84 1.71
N GLY A 69 1.32 7.54 1.92
CA GLY A 69 0.38 7.89 0.86
C GLY A 69 -0.42 6.68 0.39
N TRP A 70 -0.93 6.74 -0.84
CA TRP A 70 -1.92 5.77 -1.34
C TRP A 70 -1.27 4.52 -1.96
N HIS A 71 0.07 4.43 -1.92
CA HIS A 71 0.84 3.36 -2.54
C HIS A 71 1.07 2.19 -1.58
N VAL A 72 0.35 1.11 -1.86
CA VAL A 72 0.60 -0.22 -1.31
C VAL A 72 1.42 -0.99 -2.33
N GLU A 73 2.57 -1.53 -1.93
CA GLU A 73 3.36 -2.40 -2.80
C GLU A 73 2.73 -3.80 -2.85
N LYS A 74 2.43 -4.38 -1.69
CA LYS A 74 1.74 -5.67 -1.56
C LYS A 74 1.16 -5.89 -0.17
N VAL A 75 0.14 -6.74 -0.10
CA VAL A 75 -0.30 -7.37 1.15
C VAL A 75 0.43 -8.70 1.25
N LYS A 76 1.26 -8.87 2.28
CA LYS A 76 2.06 -10.09 2.51
C LYS A 76 1.26 -11.15 3.26
N ASP A 77 0.41 -10.71 4.18
CA ASP A 77 -0.46 -11.54 4.99
C ASP A 77 -1.82 -10.84 5.14
N GLU A 78 -2.90 -11.58 4.93
CA GLU A 78 -4.28 -11.09 5.09
C GLU A 78 -4.77 -11.15 6.53
N GLY A 79 -3.94 -11.66 7.45
CA GLY A 79 -4.22 -11.67 8.88
C GLY A 79 -5.29 -12.68 9.26
N LYS A 80 -5.91 -12.45 10.42
CA LYS A 80 -6.94 -13.34 10.99
C LYS A 80 -8.24 -12.60 11.17
N ALA A 81 -9.35 -13.27 10.89
CA ALA A 81 -10.65 -12.72 11.17
C ALA A 81 -10.92 -12.69 12.68
N ALA A 82 -11.20 -11.51 13.21
CA ALA A 82 -11.67 -11.31 14.57
C ALA A 82 -13.12 -10.81 14.50
N CYS A 83 -13.99 -11.42 15.31
CA CYS A 83 -15.42 -11.15 15.29
C CYS A 83 -15.91 -10.71 16.67
N THR A 84 -16.72 -9.66 16.69
CA THR A 84 -17.40 -9.17 17.89
C THR A 84 -18.90 -9.40 17.75
N PRO A 85 -19.57 -9.94 18.79
CA PRO A 85 -21.01 -10.17 18.74
C PRO A 85 -21.77 -8.85 18.75
N CYS A 86 -22.84 -8.79 17.96
CA CYS A 86 -23.70 -7.63 17.90
C CYS A 86 -24.76 -7.64 19.00
N ALA A 87 -25.09 -6.45 19.52
CA ALA A 87 -26.11 -6.26 20.55
C ALA A 87 -27.48 -5.85 19.95
N GLY A 88 -28.54 -6.00 20.75
CA GLY A 88 -29.90 -5.53 20.43
C GLY A 88 -30.60 -6.37 19.36
N ALA A 89 -31.25 -5.72 18.39
CA ALA A 89 -32.04 -6.37 17.34
C ALA A 89 -31.24 -7.30 16.41
N ASN A 90 -29.91 -7.26 16.48
CA ASN A 90 -29.00 -8.13 15.74
C ASN A 90 -28.33 -9.20 16.62
N GLN A 91 -28.94 -9.54 17.77
CA GLN A 91 -28.48 -10.63 18.63
C GLN A 91 -28.33 -11.95 17.83
N GLY A 92 -27.21 -12.64 18.03
CA GLY A 92 -26.86 -13.86 17.27
C GLY A 92 -26.13 -13.60 15.95
N LYS A 93 -25.86 -12.34 15.61
CA LYS A 93 -24.99 -11.93 14.50
C LYS A 93 -23.67 -11.36 15.01
N SER A 94 -22.68 -11.28 14.14
CA SER A 94 -21.34 -10.79 14.43
C SER A 94 -20.89 -9.73 13.43
N GLN A 95 -20.07 -8.81 13.90
CA GLN A 95 -19.26 -7.91 13.07
C GLN A 95 -17.84 -8.44 13.05
N CYS A 96 -17.24 -8.57 11.87
CA CYS A 96 -15.88 -9.10 11.75
C CYS A 96 -14.96 -8.11 11.01
N HIS A 97 -13.69 -8.15 11.37
CA HIS A 97 -12.57 -7.48 10.71
C HIS A 97 -11.36 -8.41 10.65
N LEU A 98 -10.33 -8.01 9.93
CA LEU A 98 -9.05 -8.69 9.88
C LEU A 98 -8.06 -7.99 10.81
N GLU A 99 -7.38 -8.76 11.65
CA GLU A 99 -6.30 -8.32 12.53
C GLU A 99 -4.97 -8.89 12.07
N ASP A 100 -3.89 -8.19 12.42
CA ASP A 100 -2.51 -8.61 12.16
C ASP A 100 -2.18 -8.77 10.66
N MET A 101 -2.82 -8.00 9.78
CA MET A 101 -2.48 -7.97 8.37
C MET A 101 -1.08 -7.38 8.18
N VAL A 102 -0.23 -8.03 7.39
CA VAL A 102 1.10 -7.50 7.07
C VAL A 102 1.05 -6.84 5.70
N VAL A 103 1.21 -5.52 5.67
CA VAL A 103 1.16 -4.72 4.44
C VAL A 103 2.52 -4.07 4.20
N THR A 104 3.04 -4.21 2.98
CA THR A 104 4.22 -3.47 2.53
C THR A 104 3.77 -2.12 1.97
N CYS A 105 3.93 -1.07 2.77
CA CYS A 105 3.70 0.31 2.33
C CYS A 105 4.93 0.87 1.61
N LYS A 106 4.70 1.70 0.60
CA LYS A 106 5.76 2.31 -0.22
C LYS A 106 5.55 3.81 -0.34
N ARG A 107 6.62 4.58 -0.20
CA ARG A 107 6.63 6.01 -0.48
C ARG A 107 7.89 6.44 -1.19
N ILE A 108 7.83 7.54 -1.93
CA ILE A 108 9.01 8.13 -2.55
C ILE A 108 9.94 8.64 -1.43
N LYS A 109 11.23 8.35 -1.56
CA LYS A 109 12.25 8.87 -0.64
C LYS A 109 12.35 10.39 -0.83
N PRO A 110 12.23 11.20 0.23
CA PRO A 110 12.44 12.64 0.12
C PRO A 110 13.79 12.95 -0.55
N GLY A 111 13.79 13.88 -1.51
CA GLY A 111 14.98 14.24 -2.28
C GLY A 111 15.27 13.41 -3.54
N SER A 112 14.61 12.28 -3.79
CA SER A 112 14.92 11.42 -4.96
C SER A 112 14.42 11.96 -6.30
N VAL A 113 13.42 12.86 -6.30
CA VAL A 113 12.80 13.43 -7.52
C VAL A 113 12.76 14.96 -7.48
N GLY A 114 13.72 15.61 -6.81
CA GLY A 114 13.71 17.06 -6.63
C GLY A 114 12.62 17.56 -5.67
N MET A 115 11.97 16.65 -4.92
CA MET A 115 11.04 17.00 -3.85
C MET A 115 11.84 17.50 -2.64
N LEU A 116 12.10 18.81 -2.61
CA LEU A 116 12.76 19.49 -1.51
C LEU A 116 11.76 19.64 -0.33
N PRO A 117 12.02 19.02 0.82
CA PRO A 117 11.15 19.19 1.98
C PRO A 117 11.17 20.65 2.45
N GLY A 118 9.99 21.24 2.64
CA GLY A 118 9.83 22.56 3.29
C GLY A 118 9.88 23.80 2.40
N LYS A 119 9.82 23.66 1.06
CA LYS A 119 9.50 24.79 0.17
C LYS A 119 8.16 24.54 -0.51
N SER A 120 7.12 25.21 -0.01
CA SER A 120 5.81 25.41 -0.64
C SER A 120 5.78 26.76 -1.32
#